data_AF-A0A4Y2EIW4-F1
#
_entry.id   AF-A0A4Y2EIW4-F1
#
_cell.length_a   1.000
_cell.length_b   1.000
_cell.length_c   1.000
_cell.angle_alpha   90.00
_cell.angle_beta   90.00
_cell.angle_gamma   90.00
#
_symmetry.space_group_name_H-M   'P 1'
#
loop_
_entity.id
_entity.type
_entity.pdbx_description
1 polymer ?
#
loop_
_entity_poly.entity_id
_entity_poly.type
_entity_poly.pdbx_seq_one_letter_code
_entity_poly.pdbx_strand_id
1 'polypeptide(L)'
;MTPNKEENHEGVAVSPLKEKGRPVEEEEEEIELLMPEPPDGGWGWVVVFCSFMIHVIVDGVTYTFGIFYLEFLRYFGESKGATSWVASIMVGTTFCVGPFASGLTNQFGCRTVTIIGAVLAAFGLVVSILAPNITFLYFSVGLCTGTGFGLIYLPAIVCVTCYFEKKRAFATGIAVCGSGIGTSVLAPLVELLVKELGWRGAMVITAGLVLSCCLFGAFFRPLQKKPQVVRRMTNGSIAASSPTIPANKDLRKGSLPNGKEGTAQAAVKFHYFQTHYHT
;
A
#
# COMPACT_ATOMS: atom_id res chain seq x y z
N MET A 1 46.38 9.97 -86.77
CA MET A 1 47.14 8.81 -87.27
C MET A 1 47.38 7.90 -86.08
N THR A 2 46.96 6.63 -86.17
CA THR A 2 47.28 5.53 -85.23
C THR A 2 48.60 4.85 -85.64
N PRO A 3 49.16 3.82 -84.95
CA PRO A 3 48.76 3.11 -83.71
C PRO A 3 49.60 3.62 -82.49
N ASN A 4 50.04 2.92 -81.43
CA ASN A 4 50.14 1.52 -80.94
C ASN A 4 49.91 1.54 -79.38
N LYS A 5 49.75 0.50 -78.54
CA LYS A 5 50.49 -0.77 -78.23
C LYS A 5 51.94 -0.56 -77.72
N GLU A 6 52.46 -1.25 -76.70
CA GLU A 6 51.95 -2.39 -75.89
C GLU A 6 52.65 -2.42 -74.50
N GLU A 7 52.11 -3.24 -73.56
CA GLU A 7 52.74 -4.03 -72.47
C GLU A 7 54.17 -3.71 -71.91
N ASN A 8 54.55 -4.01 -70.65
CA ASN A 8 54.01 -4.96 -69.66
C ASN A 8 54.48 -4.67 -68.20
N HIS A 9 53.81 -5.28 -67.20
CA HIS A 9 54.23 -5.63 -65.81
C HIS A 9 55.11 -4.65 -64.94
N GLU A 10 55.11 -4.67 -63.61
CA GLU A 10 54.61 -5.62 -62.60
C GLU A 10 54.09 -4.89 -61.34
N GLY A 11 53.38 -5.58 -60.44
CA GLY A 11 52.48 -4.93 -59.46
C GLY A 11 53.07 -4.58 -58.08
N VAL A 12 52.59 -3.47 -57.50
CA VAL A 12 52.67 -3.17 -56.05
C VAL A 12 51.25 -2.95 -55.53
N ALA A 13 50.80 -3.80 -54.60
CA ALA A 13 49.43 -3.74 -54.08
C ALA A 13 49.26 -2.62 -53.02
N VAL A 14 48.41 -1.64 -53.32
CA VAL A 14 48.03 -0.57 -52.37
C VAL A 14 46.72 -0.94 -51.68
N SER A 15 46.81 -1.40 -50.44
CA SER A 15 45.64 -1.77 -49.62
C SER A 15 44.78 -0.54 -49.28
N PRO A 16 43.46 -0.55 -49.55
CA PRO A 16 42.57 0.54 -49.17
C PRO A 16 42.46 0.72 -47.65
N LEU A 17 42.34 1.96 -47.19
CA LEU A 17 42.13 2.31 -45.79
C LEU A 17 40.76 1.80 -45.31
N LYS A 18 40.75 0.89 -44.33
CA LYS A 18 39.51 0.41 -43.71
C LYS A 18 38.94 1.47 -42.77
N GLU A 19 37.83 2.08 -43.17
CA GLU A 19 37.10 3.07 -42.38
C GLU A 19 36.72 2.49 -41.01
N LYS A 20 37.30 3.04 -39.94
CA LYS A 20 37.07 2.57 -38.57
C LYS A 20 35.85 3.27 -37.99
N GLY A 21 34.67 2.78 -38.37
CA GLY A 21 33.40 3.18 -37.75
C GLY A 21 33.51 3.15 -36.22
N ARG A 22 33.14 4.26 -35.58
CA ARG A 22 33.08 4.36 -34.12
C ARG A 22 31.91 3.49 -33.65
N PRO A 23 32.07 2.65 -32.60
CA PRO A 23 30.90 2.02 -32.00
C PRO A 23 29.95 3.12 -31.51
N VAL A 24 28.68 3.00 -31.85
CA VAL A 24 27.63 3.74 -31.17
C VAL A 24 27.42 3.01 -29.85
N GLU A 25 27.79 3.65 -28.75
CA GLU A 25 27.48 3.14 -27.42
C GLU A 25 25.97 3.30 -27.22
N GLU A 26 25.24 2.19 -27.17
CA GLU A 26 23.80 2.19 -26.90
C GLU A 26 23.59 2.59 -25.43
N GLU A 27 23.12 3.82 -25.21
CA GLU A 27 22.74 4.27 -23.87
C GLU A 27 21.48 3.53 -23.41
N GLU A 28 21.65 2.44 -22.66
CA GLU A 28 20.56 1.76 -21.95
C GLU A 28 19.93 2.71 -20.92
N GLU A 29 18.88 3.44 -21.31
CA GLU A 29 18.03 4.23 -20.39
C GLU A 29 17.23 3.29 -19.46
N GLU A 30 17.90 2.76 -18.43
CA GLU A 30 17.26 1.96 -17.38
C GLU A 30 16.31 2.84 -16.55
N ILE A 31 15.02 2.86 -16.91
CA ILE A 31 13.97 3.69 -16.27
C ILE A 31 13.70 3.19 -14.83
N GLU A 32 14.50 3.65 -13.88
CA GLU A 32 14.26 3.43 -12.46
C GLU A 32 13.05 4.27 -11.99
N LEU A 33 11.94 3.59 -11.72
CA LEU A 33 10.68 4.17 -11.26
C LEU A 33 10.77 4.67 -9.80
N LEU A 34 11.55 5.74 -9.59
CA LEU A 34 11.60 6.47 -8.32
C LEU A 34 10.19 6.92 -7.91
N MET A 35 9.84 6.71 -6.65
CA MET A 35 8.60 7.25 -6.10
C MET A 35 8.68 8.79 -6.03
N PRO A 36 7.57 9.52 -6.21
CA PRO A 36 7.56 10.96 -6.01
C PRO A 36 7.99 11.29 -4.58
N GLU A 37 8.81 12.33 -4.41
CA GLU A 37 9.23 12.78 -3.08
C GLU A 37 7.99 13.03 -2.19
N PRO A 38 7.94 12.46 -0.97
CA PRO A 38 6.79 12.62 -0.10
C PRO A 38 6.68 14.09 0.34
N PRO A 39 5.50 14.72 0.22
CA PRO A 39 5.36 16.17 0.44
C PRO A 39 5.53 16.60 1.90
N ASP A 40 5.66 15.65 2.85
CA ASP A 40 5.88 15.86 4.30
C ASP A 40 4.91 16.88 4.96
N GLY A 41 3.74 17.07 4.34
CA GLY A 41 2.74 18.08 4.69
C GLY A 41 1.61 18.19 3.66
N GLY A 42 0.95 19.35 3.64
CA GLY A 42 -0.19 19.62 2.75
C GLY A 42 -1.31 18.58 2.89
N TRP A 43 -1.70 17.95 1.77
CA TRP A 43 -2.73 16.91 1.73
C TRP A 43 -2.42 15.69 2.62
N GLY A 44 -1.15 15.45 2.98
CA GLY A 44 -0.77 14.40 3.93
C GLY A 44 -1.51 14.49 5.27
N TRP A 45 -1.82 15.70 5.76
CA TRP A 45 -2.59 15.88 7.00
C TRP A 45 -4.06 15.49 6.84
N VAL A 46 -4.65 15.66 5.65
CA VAL A 46 -6.01 15.15 5.34
C VAL A 46 -5.99 13.63 5.32
N VAL A 47 -4.97 13.01 4.72
CA VAL A 47 -4.77 11.55 4.73
C VAL A 47 -4.60 11.01 6.16
N VAL A 48 -3.83 11.70 7.02
CA VAL A 48 -3.69 11.35 8.45
C VAL A 48 -5.03 11.45 9.18
N PHE A 49 -5.83 12.50 8.97
CA PHE A 49 -7.15 12.63 9.57
C PHE A 49 -8.13 11.54 9.10
N CYS A 50 -8.15 11.22 7.80
CA CYS A 50 -8.97 10.14 7.25
C CYS A 50 -8.53 8.76 7.77
N SER A 51 -7.22 8.53 7.90
CA SER A 51 -6.67 7.31 8.51
C SER A 51 -7.01 7.21 10.00
N PHE A 52 -6.92 8.32 10.74
CA PHE A 52 -7.35 8.41 12.15
C PHE A 52 -8.84 8.08 12.32
N MET A 53 -9.72 8.67 11.50
CA MET A 53 -11.16 8.33 11.50
C MET A 53 -11.42 6.86 11.15
N ILE A 54 -10.62 6.27 10.25
CA ILE A 54 -10.69 4.84 9.93
C ILE A 54 -10.30 3.97 11.13
N HIS A 55 -9.22 4.29 11.86
CA HIS A 55 -8.84 3.53 13.06
C HIS A 55 -9.84 3.72 14.22
N VAL A 56 -10.37 4.95 14.39
CA VAL A 56 -11.49 5.24 15.33
C VAL A 56 -12.68 4.30 15.07
N ILE A 57 -13.03 4.04 13.81
CA ILE A 57 -14.16 3.19 13.46
C ILE A 57 -13.78 1.70 13.49
N VAL A 58 -12.77 1.27 12.74
CA VAL A 58 -12.45 -0.16 12.55
C VAL A 58 -11.96 -0.81 13.85
N ASP A 59 -10.96 -0.23 14.51
CA ASP A 59 -10.42 -0.81 15.73
C ASP A 59 -11.37 -0.58 16.92
N GLY A 60 -12.03 0.59 16.94
CA GLY A 60 -13.07 0.88 17.93
C GLY A 60 -14.23 -0.11 17.87
N VAL A 61 -14.72 -0.46 16.68
CA VAL A 61 -15.73 -1.54 16.50
C VAL A 61 -15.14 -2.90 16.86
N THR A 62 -13.90 -3.19 16.45
CA THR A 62 -13.23 -4.47 16.73
C THR A 62 -13.07 -4.73 18.23
N TYR A 63 -12.68 -3.72 19.02
CA TYR A 63 -12.44 -3.87 20.45
C TYR A 63 -13.74 -3.76 21.28
N THR A 64 -14.70 -2.94 20.84
CA THR A 64 -16.05 -2.91 21.46
C THR A 64 -16.90 -4.13 21.11
N PHE A 65 -16.45 -4.97 20.17
CA PHE A 65 -17.13 -6.20 19.81
C PHE A 65 -17.33 -7.18 20.99
N GLY A 66 -16.50 -7.06 22.03
CA GLY A 66 -16.65 -7.79 23.29
C GLY A 66 -17.98 -7.55 24.03
N ILE A 67 -18.72 -6.48 23.71
CA ILE A 67 -20.07 -6.23 24.24
C ILE A 67 -21.07 -7.24 23.64
N PHE A 68 -21.00 -7.48 22.32
CA PHE A 68 -21.88 -8.45 21.64
C PHE A 68 -21.67 -9.90 22.11
N TYR A 69 -20.47 -10.25 22.57
CA TYR A 69 -20.17 -11.59 23.11
C TYR A 69 -21.14 -11.98 24.24
N LEU A 70 -21.51 -11.06 25.13
CA LEU A 70 -22.43 -11.35 26.24
C LEU A 70 -23.85 -11.65 25.73
N GLU A 71 -24.32 -10.90 24.73
CA GLU A 71 -25.65 -11.11 24.17
C GLU A 71 -25.70 -12.33 23.23
N PHE A 72 -24.62 -12.66 22.53
CA PHE A 72 -24.52 -13.92 21.79
C PHE A 72 -24.53 -15.12 22.74
N LEU A 73 -23.82 -15.05 23.88
CA LEU A 73 -23.83 -16.10 24.90
C LEU A 73 -25.25 -16.32 25.47
N ARG A 74 -26.00 -15.24 25.70
CA ARG A 74 -27.41 -15.28 26.16
C ARG A 74 -28.38 -15.75 25.07
N TYR A 75 -28.21 -15.28 23.84
CA TYR A 75 -29.17 -15.50 22.74
C TYR A 75 -29.04 -16.88 22.09
N PHE A 76 -27.82 -17.38 21.89
CA PHE A 76 -27.58 -18.70 21.31
C PHE A 76 -27.48 -19.82 22.35
N GLY A 77 -27.28 -19.49 23.65
CA GLY A 77 -27.11 -20.47 24.72
C GLY A 77 -25.83 -21.31 24.62
N GLU A 78 -24.90 -20.88 23.76
CA GLU A 78 -23.72 -21.61 23.34
C GLU A 78 -22.59 -21.60 24.38
N SER A 79 -21.58 -22.45 24.18
CA SER A 79 -20.43 -22.45 25.07
C SER A 79 -19.66 -21.11 25.03
N LYS A 80 -19.05 -20.73 26.16
CA LYS A 80 -18.16 -19.55 26.25
C LYS A 80 -17.02 -19.61 25.23
N GLY A 81 -16.50 -20.81 24.98
CA GLY A 81 -15.48 -21.07 23.96
C GLY A 81 -15.99 -20.82 22.54
N ALA A 82 -17.13 -21.42 22.16
CA ALA A 82 -17.77 -21.16 20.86
C ALA A 82 -18.02 -19.66 20.65
N THR A 83 -18.59 -18.99 21.64
CA THR A 83 -18.93 -17.56 21.54
C THR A 83 -17.70 -16.67 21.39
N SER A 84 -16.54 -17.03 21.96
CA SER A 84 -15.31 -16.24 21.81
C SER A 84 -14.67 -16.37 20.43
N TRP A 85 -14.90 -17.48 19.70
CA TRP A 85 -14.37 -17.67 18.35
C TRP A 85 -14.89 -16.62 17.34
N VAL A 86 -16.08 -16.03 17.54
CA VAL A 86 -16.58 -14.97 16.64
C VAL A 86 -15.61 -13.80 16.56
N ALA A 87 -15.18 -13.28 17.72
CA ALA A 87 -14.25 -12.16 17.80
C ALA A 87 -12.81 -12.59 17.46
N SER A 88 -12.37 -13.77 17.92
CA SER A 88 -11.03 -14.29 17.63
C SER A 88 -10.79 -14.54 16.14
N ILE A 89 -11.79 -15.04 15.40
CA ILE A 89 -11.71 -15.19 13.95
C ILE A 89 -11.71 -13.81 13.27
N MET A 90 -12.56 -12.87 13.68
CA MET A 90 -12.59 -11.51 13.12
C MET A 90 -11.22 -10.83 13.20
N VAL A 91 -10.59 -10.85 14.38
CA VAL A 91 -9.25 -10.27 14.60
C VAL A 91 -8.17 -11.08 13.89
N GLY A 92 -8.22 -12.42 13.94
CA GLY A 92 -7.27 -13.29 13.26
C GLY A 92 -7.26 -13.06 11.74
N THR A 93 -8.43 -13.07 11.11
CA THR A 93 -8.59 -12.83 9.68
C THR A 93 -8.15 -11.41 9.28
N THR A 94 -8.46 -10.39 10.10
CA THR A 94 -8.00 -9.01 9.88
C THR A 94 -6.48 -8.94 9.66
N PHE A 95 -5.69 -9.64 10.47
CA PHE A 95 -4.23 -9.65 10.33
C PHE A 95 -3.73 -10.68 9.30
N CYS A 96 -4.34 -11.87 9.19
CA CYS A 96 -3.97 -12.88 8.19
C CYS A 96 -4.17 -12.42 6.74
N VAL A 97 -5.10 -11.46 6.51
CA VAL A 97 -5.32 -10.86 5.19
C VAL A 97 -4.23 -9.83 4.81
N GLY A 98 -3.36 -9.42 5.73
CA GLY A 98 -2.29 -8.43 5.52
C GLY A 98 -1.45 -8.62 4.23
N PRO A 99 -0.91 -9.81 3.92
CA PRO A 99 -0.15 -10.03 2.68
C PRO A 99 -0.98 -9.79 1.41
N PHE A 100 -2.24 -10.24 1.40
CA PHE A 100 -3.17 -10.03 0.29
C PHE A 100 -3.56 -8.55 0.16
N ALA A 101 -3.88 -7.89 1.28
CA ALA A 101 -4.17 -6.45 1.32
C ALA A 101 -2.98 -5.63 0.79
N SER A 102 -1.74 -6.02 1.12
CA SER A 102 -0.52 -5.38 0.61
C SER A 102 -0.39 -5.51 -0.92
N GLY A 103 -0.53 -6.73 -1.45
CA GLY A 103 -0.50 -6.99 -2.89
C GLY A 103 -1.58 -6.21 -3.65
N LEU A 104 -2.82 -6.25 -3.18
CA LEU A 104 -3.93 -5.47 -3.72
C LEU A 104 -3.68 -3.96 -3.64
N THR A 105 -3.06 -3.47 -2.57
CA THR A 105 -2.75 -2.05 -2.39
C THR A 105 -1.69 -1.57 -3.38
N ASN A 106 -0.70 -2.40 -3.70
CA ASN A 106 0.32 -2.08 -4.69
C ASN A 106 -0.22 -2.08 -6.13
N GLN A 107 -1.20 -2.93 -6.44
CA GLN A 107 -1.81 -3.01 -7.77
C GLN A 107 -2.95 -2.00 -8.00
N PHE A 108 -3.91 -1.90 -7.07
CA PHE A 108 -5.14 -1.09 -7.23
C PHE A 108 -5.12 0.25 -6.46
N GLY A 109 -4.08 0.49 -5.66
CA GLY A 109 -3.93 1.70 -4.85
C GLY A 109 -4.80 1.71 -3.57
N CYS A 110 -4.36 2.47 -2.56
CA CYS A 110 -4.99 2.48 -1.23
C CYS A 110 -6.51 2.75 -1.28
N ARG A 111 -6.94 3.77 -2.03
CA ARG A 111 -8.35 4.17 -2.16
C ARG A 111 -9.28 3.04 -2.57
N THR A 112 -8.91 2.30 -3.61
CA THR A 112 -9.76 1.24 -4.18
C THR A 112 -9.93 0.09 -3.19
N VAL A 113 -8.82 -0.32 -2.55
CA VAL A 113 -8.81 -1.41 -1.57
C VAL A 113 -9.59 -1.04 -0.31
N THR A 114 -9.43 0.19 0.23
CA THR A 114 -10.22 0.66 1.38
C THR A 114 -11.72 0.69 1.10
N ILE A 115 -12.14 1.16 -0.09
CA ILE A 115 -13.57 1.23 -0.44
C ILE A 115 -14.16 -0.18 -0.58
N ILE A 116 -13.45 -1.12 -1.24
CA ILE A 116 -13.88 -2.52 -1.35
C ILE A 116 -13.95 -3.18 0.04
N GLY A 117 -12.93 -2.97 0.89
CA GLY A 117 -12.89 -3.48 2.25
C GLY A 117 -14.02 -2.97 3.13
N ALA A 118 -14.36 -1.68 3.05
CA ALA A 118 -15.46 -1.07 3.79
C ALA A 118 -16.85 -1.57 3.35
N VAL A 119 -17.08 -1.75 2.04
CA VAL A 119 -18.30 -2.38 1.53
C VAL A 119 -18.39 -3.85 1.97
N LEU A 120 -17.30 -4.61 1.89
CA LEU A 120 -17.25 -6.01 2.33
C LEU A 120 -17.50 -6.16 3.84
N ALA A 121 -16.91 -5.29 4.67
CA ALA A 121 -17.10 -5.29 6.11
C ALA A 121 -18.52 -4.91 6.51
N ALA A 122 -19.10 -3.86 5.90
CA ALA A 122 -20.50 -3.50 6.12
C ALA A 122 -21.45 -4.62 5.68
N PHE A 123 -21.18 -5.29 4.55
CA PHE A 123 -21.95 -6.44 4.09
C PHE A 123 -21.90 -7.61 5.08
N GLY A 124 -20.72 -7.97 5.59
CA GLY A 124 -20.57 -9.01 6.62
C GLY A 124 -21.37 -8.72 7.88
N LEU A 125 -21.34 -7.47 8.37
CA LEU A 125 -22.12 -7.04 9.53
C LEU A 125 -23.65 -7.04 9.26
N VAL A 126 -24.11 -6.57 8.10
CA VAL A 126 -25.53 -6.62 7.73
C VAL A 126 -26.03 -8.07 7.59
N VAL A 127 -25.23 -8.95 6.96
CA VAL A 127 -25.57 -10.37 6.82
C VAL A 127 -25.65 -11.05 8.19
N SER A 128 -24.82 -10.66 9.16
CA SER A 128 -24.83 -11.23 10.53
C SER A 128 -26.18 -11.11 11.25
N ILE A 129 -27.01 -10.13 10.89
CA ILE A 129 -28.37 -9.93 11.44
C ILE A 129 -29.26 -11.15 11.19
N LEU A 130 -29.08 -11.80 10.04
CA LEU A 130 -29.84 -12.97 9.60
C LEU A 130 -29.32 -14.28 10.23
N ALA A 131 -28.30 -14.23 11.10
CA ALA A 131 -27.70 -15.42 11.69
C ALA A 131 -28.73 -16.26 12.48
N PRO A 132 -28.94 -17.55 12.11
CA PRO A 132 -29.77 -18.47 12.87
C PRO A 132 -28.97 -19.23 13.93
N ASN A 133 -27.64 -19.26 13.84
CA ASN A 133 -26.74 -19.96 14.73
C ASN A 133 -25.37 -19.25 14.81
N ILE A 134 -24.55 -19.63 15.79
CA ILE A 134 -23.25 -18.99 16.05
C ILE A 134 -22.20 -19.29 14.95
N THR A 135 -22.30 -20.45 14.29
CA THR A 135 -21.43 -20.83 13.17
C THR A 135 -21.56 -19.85 12.00
N PHE A 136 -22.77 -19.35 11.74
CA PHE A 136 -23.01 -18.31 10.73
C PHE A 136 -22.32 -16.98 11.09
N LEU A 137 -22.13 -16.67 12.37
CA LEU A 137 -21.37 -15.50 12.82
C LEU A 137 -19.85 -15.67 12.61
N TYR A 138 -19.31 -16.90 12.66
CA TYR A 138 -17.92 -17.15 12.27
C TYR A 138 -17.68 -16.82 10.78
N PHE A 139 -18.64 -17.09 9.90
CA PHE A 139 -18.53 -16.77 8.47
C PHE A 139 -18.79 -15.29 8.16
N SER A 140 -19.86 -14.71 8.73
CA SER A 140 -20.28 -13.32 8.43
C SER A 140 -19.46 -12.26 9.16
N VAL A 141 -19.33 -12.35 10.48
CA VAL A 141 -18.48 -11.44 11.27
C VAL A 141 -17.02 -11.87 11.18
N GLY A 142 -16.72 -13.13 11.50
CA GLY A 142 -15.35 -13.62 11.55
C GLY A 142 -14.61 -13.46 10.22
N LEU A 143 -15.01 -14.24 9.20
CA LEU A 143 -14.31 -14.27 7.92
C LEU A 143 -14.63 -13.05 7.04
N CYS A 144 -15.91 -12.72 6.81
CA CYS A 144 -16.26 -11.65 5.87
C CYS A 144 -15.95 -10.25 6.43
N THR A 145 -16.39 -9.92 7.65
CA THR A 145 -16.07 -8.61 8.27
C THR A 145 -14.59 -8.49 8.60
N GLY A 146 -13.95 -9.53 9.14
CA GLY A 146 -12.50 -9.55 9.37
C GLY A 146 -11.67 -9.35 8.09
N THR A 147 -12.07 -9.95 6.97
CA THR A 147 -11.40 -9.70 5.67
C THR A 147 -11.57 -8.25 5.23
N GLY A 148 -12.79 -7.71 5.35
CA GLY A 148 -13.06 -6.30 5.04
C GLY A 148 -12.23 -5.34 5.91
N PHE A 149 -12.12 -5.59 7.22
CA PHE A 149 -11.28 -4.80 8.13
C PHE A 149 -9.79 -4.88 7.78
N GLY A 150 -9.26 -6.06 7.43
CA GLY A 150 -7.87 -6.20 6.95
C GLY A 150 -7.58 -5.37 5.68
N LEU A 151 -8.56 -5.31 4.76
CA LEU A 151 -8.53 -4.48 3.55
C LEU A 151 -8.75 -2.98 3.80
N ILE A 152 -9.16 -2.57 4.99
CA ILE A 152 -9.27 -1.14 5.38
C ILE A 152 -8.02 -0.69 6.15
N TYR A 153 -7.61 -1.47 7.15
CA TYR A 153 -6.55 -1.16 8.11
C TYR A 153 -5.19 -0.98 7.42
N LEU A 154 -4.77 -1.93 6.58
CA LEU A 154 -3.45 -1.87 5.94
C LEU A 154 -3.32 -0.67 4.99
N PRO A 155 -4.25 -0.39 4.05
CA PRO A 155 -4.17 0.81 3.23
C PRO A 155 -4.17 2.11 4.02
N ALA A 156 -4.88 2.18 5.16
CA ALA A 156 -4.92 3.38 5.99
C ALA A 156 -3.55 3.71 6.61
N ILE A 157 -2.78 2.71 7.03
CA ILE A 157 -1.40 2.87 7.49
C ILE A 157 -0.44 3.13 6.31
N VAL A 158 -0.56 2.35 5.23
CA VAL A 158 0.31 2.48 4.05
C VAL A 158 0.17 3.87 3.42
N CYS A 159 -1.04 4.40 3.28
CA CYS A 159 -1.24 5.74 2.70
C CYS A 159 -0.55 6.83 3.53
N VAL A 160 -0.68 6.80 4.87
CA VAL A 160 0.02 7.75 5.76
C VAL A 160 1.55 7.62 5.62
N THR A 161 2.08 6.40 5.61
CA THR A 161 3.54 6.18 5.46
C THR A 161 4.08 6.52 4.07
N CYS A 162 3.25 6.51 3.01
CA CYS A 162 3.63 7.01 1.69
C CYS A 162 3.63 8.55 1.58
N TYR A 163 2.84 9.27 2.39
CA TYR A 163 2.76 10.74 2.37
C TYR A 163 3.83 11.45 3.22
N PHE A 164 4.45 10.74 4.15
CA PHE A 164 5.47 11.29 5.07
C PHE A 164 6.71 10.40 5.14
N GLU A 165 7.88 11.04 5.19
CA GLU A 165 9.17 10.40 5.41
C GLU A 165 9.78 10.92 6.70
N LYS A 166 10.17 12.20 6.77
CA LYS A 166 10.84 12.78 7.95
C LYS A 166 9.94 12.79 9.19
N LYS A 167 8.61 12.77 8.98
CA LYS A 167 7.60 12.73 10.05
C LYS A 167 6.79 11.42 10.08
N ARG A 168 7.22 10.38 9.35
CA ARG A 168 6.46 9.11 9.17
C ARG A 168 5.95 8.51 10.48
N ALA A 169 6.82 8.34 11.47
CA ALA A 169 6.46 7.73 12.76
C ALA A 169 5.42 8.57 13.54
N PHE A 170 5.57 9.91 13.52
CA PHE A 170 4.64 10.82 14.19
C PHE A 170 3.27 10.86 13.50
N ALA A 171 3.24 10.95 12.17
CA ALA A 171 2.02 10.92 11.38
C ALA A 171 1.26 9.58 11.54
N THR A 172 1.99 8.46 11.56
CA THR A 172 1.41 7.12 11.79
C THR A 172 0.92 6.96 13.23
N GLY A 173 1.67 7.49 14.22
CA GLY A 173 1.25 7.51 15.62
C GLY A 173 -0.05 8.31 15.85
N ILE A 174 -0.23 9.43 15.15
CA ILE A 174 -1.49 10.19 15.16
C ILE A 174 -2.62 9.38 14.51
N ALA A 175 -2.37 8.66 13.41
CA ALA A 175 -3.40 7.82 12.80
C ALA A 175 -3.86 6.68 13.74
N VAL A 176 -2.92 5.95 14.31
CA VAL A 176 -3.19 4.76 15.15
C VAL A 176 -3.68 5.10 16.55
N CYS A 177 -3.42 6.31 17.10
CA CYS A 177 -4.02 6.69 18.39
C CYS A 177 -5.56 6.83 18.33
N GLY A 178 -6.13 6.88 17.12
CA GLY A 178 -7.57 6.82 16.87
C GLY A 178 -8.24 5.58 17.47
N SER A 179 -7.58 4.42 17.47
CA SER A 179 -8.13 3.16 17.99
C SER A 179 -8.56 3.26 19.46
N GLY A 180 -7.80 3.99 20.29
CA GLY A 180 -8.10 4.19 21.72
C GLY A 180 -9.25 5.17 21.97
N ILE A 181 -9.32 6.25 21.18
CA ILE A 181 -10.42 7.22 21.23
C ILE A 181 -11.71 6.58 20.71
N GLY A 182 -11.62 5.85 19.60
CA GLY A 182 -12.72 5.08 19.02
C GLY A 182 -13.30 4.08 20.00
N THR A 183 -12.47 3.28 20.66
CA THR A 183 -12.93 2.34 21.70
C THR A 183 -13.62 3.05 22.86
N SER A 184 -13.05 4.15 23.36
CA SER A 184 -13.62 4.93 24.47
C SER A 184 -14.99 5.56 24.13
N VAL A 185 -15.22 5.95 22.88
CA VAL A 185 -16.49 6.56 22.42
C VAL A 185 -17.51 5.50 21.98
N LEU A 186 -17.06 4.45 21.30
CA LEU A 186 -17.93 3.39 20.80
C LEU A 186 -18.40 2.44 21.91
N ALA A 187 -17.64 2.25 23.00
CA ALA A 187 -18.07 1.36 24.08
C ALA A 187 -19.44 1.73 24.68
N PRO A 188 -19.66 2.95 25.22
CA PRO A 188 -20.97 3.34 25.75
C PRO A 188 -22.03 3.47 24.64
N LEU A 189 -21.65 3.81 23.41
CA LEU A 189 -22.59 3.90 22.29
C LEU A 189 -23.12 2.51 21.88
N VAL A 190 -22.24 1.51 21.75
CA VAL A 190 -22.60 0.13 21.43
C VAL A 190 -23.37 -0.50 22.59
N GLU A 191 -23.00 -0.26 23.85
CA GLU A 191 -23.77 -0.70 25.01
C GLU A 191 -25.21 -0.15 24.99
N LEU A 192 -25.38 1.15 24.73
CA LEU A 192 -26.70 1.77 24.61
C LEU A 192 -27.49 1.22 23.41
N LEU A 193 -26.87 1.07 22.25
CA LEU A 193 -27.51 0.50 21.06
C LEU A 193 -27.95 -0.95 21.27
N VAL A 194 -27.13 -1.76 21.94
CA VAL A 194 -27.46 -3.15 22.28
C VAL A 194 -28.59 -3.22 23.30
N LYS A 195 -28.64 -2.28 24.26
CA LYS A 195 -29.70 -2.20 25.27
C LYS A 195 -31.06 -1.79 24.68
N GLU A 196 -31.09 -0.78 23.81
CA GLU A 196 -32.36 -0.22 23.29
C GLU A 196 -32.85 -0.91 22.00
N LEU A 197 -31.95 -1.42 21.15
CA LEU A 197 -32.28 -2.01 19.84
C LEU A 197 -31.91 -3.50 19.72
N GLY A 198 -31.35 -4.10 20.78
CA GLY A 198 -30.80 -5.45 20.75
C GLY A 198 -29.53 -5.57 19.89
N TRP A 199 -28.88 -6.73 19.95
CA TRP A 199 -27.66 -6.99 19.17
C TRP A 199 -27.87 -6.80 17.66
N ARG A 200 -29.05 -7.15 17.12
CA ARG A 200 -29.38 -7.01 15.69
C ARG A 200 -29.45 -5.55 15.25
N GLY A 201 -30.15 -4.69 16.00
CA GLY A 201 -30.25 -3.26 15.66
C GLY A 201 -28.91 -2.55 15.81
N ALA A 202 -28.15 -2.89 16.85
CA ALA A 202 -26.78 -2.41 17.01
C ALA A 202 -25.88 -2.77 15.82
N MET A 203 -25.91 -4.02 15.32
CA MET A 203 -25.14 -4.43 14.13
C MET A 203 -25.45 -3.61 12.87
N VAL A 204 -26.71 -3.19 12.66
CA VAL A 204 -27.08 -2.29 11.54
C VAL A 204 -26.34 -0.96 11.65
N ILE A 205 -26.37 -0.34 12.84
CA ILE A 205 -25.73 0.95 13.08
C ILE A 205 -24.21 0.82 12.98
N THR A 206 -23.62 -0.24 13.52
CA THR A 206 -22.20 -0.56 13.39
C THR A 206 -21.79 -0.74 11.92
N ALA A 207 -22.60 -1.42 11.10
CA ALA A 207 -22.37 -1.56 9.66
C ALA A 207 -22.42 -0.21 8.93
N GLY A 208 -23.35 0.68 9.30
CA GLY A 208 -23.45 2.04 8.77
C GLY A 208 -22.22 2.90 9.10
N LEU A 209 -21.70 2.79 10.34
CA LEU A 209 -20.45 3.43 10.75
C LEU A 209 -19.26 2.92 9.93
N VAL A 210 -19.13 1.60 9.77
CA VAL A 210 -18.09 0.96 8.94
C VAL A 210 -18.19 1.38 7.47
N LEU A 211 -19.40 1.52 6.92
CA LEU A 211 -19.61 1.98 5.55
C LEU A 211 -19.14 3.43 5.33
N SER A 212 -19.13 4.27 6.38
CA SER A 212 -18.57 5.63 6.28
C SER A 212 -17.06 5.64 5.99
N CYS A 213 -16.33 4.55 6.25
CA CYS A 213 -14.93 4.38 5.84
C CYS A 213 -14.74 4.44 4.31
N CYS A 214 -15.78 4.20 3.50
CA CYS A 214 -15.73 4.46 2.05
C CYS A 214 -15.47 5.95 1.74
N LEU A 215 -16.02 6.87 2.54
CA LEU A 215 -15.81 8.31 2.36
C LEU A 215 -14.37 8.69 2.72
N PHE A 216 -13.88 8.24 3.88
CA PHE A 216 -12.50 8.50 4.30
C PHE A 216 -11.47 7.87 3.34
N GLY A 217 -11.72 6.64 2.85
CA GLY A 217 -10.92 6.00 1.82
C GLY A 217 -10.91 6.73 0.48
N ALA A 218 -11.98 7.47 0.14
CA ALA A 218 -12.02 8.27 -1.09
C ALA A 218 -11.05 9.46 -1.08
N PHE A 219 -10.65 9.98 0.10
CA PHE A 219 -9.64 11.04 0.25
C PHE A 219 -8.18 10.54 0.13
N PHE A 220 -7.94 9.22 0.11
CA PHE A 220 -6.63 8.62 -0.17
C PHE A 220 -6.23 8.81 -1.64
N ARG A 221 -5.88 10.06 -1.99
CA ARG A 221 -5.46 10.43 -3.34
C ARG A 221 -4.18 9.67 -3.71
N PRO A 222 -4.15 8.92 -4.83
CA PRO A 222 -2.97 8.17 -5.23
C PRO A 222 -1.83 9.14 -5.57
N LEU A 223 -0.68 8.94 -4.93
CA LEU A 223 0.55 9.61 -5.32
C LEU A 223 0.98 9.04 -6.68
N GLN A 224 0.96 9.88 -7.72
CA GLN A 224 1.34 9.47 -9.06
C GLN A 224 2.83 9.11 -9.10
N LYS A 225 3.14 7.83 -9.38
CA LYS A 225 4.51 7.38 -9.69
C LYS A 225 4.97 8.13 -10.95
N LYS A 226 5.76 9.20 -10.78
CA LYS A 226 6.40 9.90 -11.88
C LYS A 226 7.63 9.09 -12.29
N PRO A 227 7.76 8.61 -13.54
CA PRO A 227 9.03 8.07 -14.00
C PRO A 227 10.06 9.19 -14.00
N GLN A 228 11.07 9.06 -13.14
CA GLN A 228 12.31 9.84 -13.22
C GLN A 228 13.27 9.02 -14.08
N VAL A 229 13.77 9.57 -15.18
CA VAL A 229 14.82 8.89 -15.95
C VAL A 229 16.14 9.07 -15.23
N VAL A 230 16.50 8.10 -14.38
CA VAL A 230 17.81 8.04 -13.72
C VAL A 230 18.85 7.66 -14.76
N ARG A 231 19.37 8.65 -15.50
CA ARG A 231 20.42 8.44 -16.51
C ARG A 231 21.72 8.01 -15.83
N ARG A 232 21.85 6.70 -15.66
CA ARG A 232 23.02 6.02 -15.09
C ARG A 232 24.22 6.21 -16.01
N MET A 233 25.04 7.24 -15.74
CA MET A 233 26.28 7.46 -16.47
C MET A 233 27.26 6.30 -16.22
N THR A 234 27.38 5.40 -17.19
CA THR A 234 28.25 4.22 -17.13
C THR A 234 29.72 4.59 -17.33
N ASN A 235 30.30 5.33 -16.38
CA ASN A 235 31.75 5.49 -16.26
C ASN A 235 32.16 5.86 -14.82
N GLY A 236 33.37 5.46 -14.43
CA GLY A 236 33.80 5.39 -13.03
C GLY A 236 34.13 6.73 -12.35
N SER A 237 33.13 7.55 -12.03
CA SER A 237 33.22 8.61 -11.02
C SER A 237 31.85 9.09 -10.53
N ILE A 238 31.66 9.21 -9.21
CA ILE A 238 30.44 9.78 -8.62
C ILE A 238 30.50 11.31 -8.73
N ALA A 239 30.16 11.81 -9.92
CA ALA A 239 29.97 13.23 -10.18
C ALA A 239 28.50 13.61 -9.94
N ALA A 240 28.15 13.91 -8.69
CA ALA A 240 26.82 14.42 -8.36
C ALA A 240 26.64 15.83 -8.96
N SER A 241 25.96 15.92 -10.10
CA SER A 241 25.58 17.19 -10.73
C SER A 241 24.41 17.84 -9.97
N SER A 242 24.70 18.38 -8.79
CA SER A 242 23.72 19.16 -8.01
C SER A 242 23.22 20.35 -8.84
N PRO A 243 21.90 20.66 -8.83
CA PRO A 243 21.43 21.94 -9.33
C PRO A 243 22.08 23.07 -8.51
N THR A 244 22.51 24.14 -9.19
CA THR A 244 23.35 25.19 -8.60
C THR A 244 22.59 26.06 -7.60
N ILE A 245 22.53 25.60 -6.34
CA ILE A 245 22.15 26.42 -5.19
C ILE A 245 23.46 26.92 -4.53
N PRO A 246 23.63 28.22 -4.28
CA PRO A 246 24.85 28.76 -3.69
C PRO A 246 25.06 28.19 -2.28
N ALA A 247 26.21 27.54 -2.06
CA ALA A 247 26.46 26.79 -0.84
C ALA A 247 26.70 27.69 0.38
N ASN A 248 25.86 27.55 1.40
CA ASN A 248 26.27 27.90 2.76
C ASN A 248 27.07 26.72 3.34
N LYS A 249 28.27 26.99 3.85
CA LYS A 249 29.13 25.96 4.46
C LYS A 249 28.80 25.84 5.94
N ASP A 250 28.26 24.71 6.37
CA ASP A 250 28.64 24.16 7.67
C ASP A 250 28.32 22.67 7.84
N LEU A 251 28.87 22.08 8.91
CA LEU A 251 28.59 20.72 9.43
C LEU A 251 28.89 19.54 8.49
N ARG A 252 30.14 19.06 8.58
CA ARG A 252 30.64 17.80 8.00
C ARG A 252 30.61 16.66 9.04
N LYS A 253 30.39 15.41 8.55
CA LYS A 253 30.53 14.07 9.20
C LYS A 253 29.22 13.41 9.63
N GLY A 254 29.05 12.16 9.21
CA GLY A 254 27.90 11.29 9.51
C GLY A 254 27.90 10.04 8.62
N SER A 255 28.87 9.14 8.82
CA SER A 255 29.04 7.95 7.98
C SER A 255 28.04 6.85 8.31
N LEU A 256 27.48 6.17 7.29
CA LEU A 256 26.70 4.94 7.44
C LEU A 256 27.17 3.86 6.44
N PRO A 257 27.04 2.55 6.76
CA PRO A 257 27.68 1.47 6.00
C PRO A 257 26.78 0.83 4.92
N ASN A 258 27.42 0.28 3.88
CA ASN A 258 26.77 -0.53 2.83
C ASN A 258 26.14 -1.82 3.39
N GLY A 259 24.98 -2.24 2.88
CA GLY A 259 24.48 -3.60 3.11
C GLY A 259 23.09 -3.95 2.56
N LYS A 260 23.06 -4.78 1.49
CA LYS A 260 21.95 -5.67 1.09
C LYS A 260 20.71 -5.05 0.42
N GLU A 261 20.87 -4.44 -0.76
CA GLU A 261 19.73 -4.03 -1.63
C GLU A 261 19.33 -5.10 -2.68
N GLY A 262 20.24 -6.01 -3.02
CA GLY A 262 20.15 -6.85 -4.24
C GLY A 262 19.00 -7.87 -4.34
N THR A 263 18.27 -8.16 -3.26
CA THR A 263 17.12 -9.08 -3.31
C THR A 263 15.79 -8.38 -3.59
N ALA A 264 15.64 -7.10 -3.25
CA ALA A 264 14.41 -6.35 -3.47
C ALA A 264 14.23 -5.96 -4.94
N GLN A 265 15.29 -5.45 -5.57
CA GLN A 265 15.28 -5.04 -6.99
C GLN A 265 14.96 -6.22 -7.93
N ALA A 266 15.47 -7.43 -7.65
CA ALA A 266 15.22 -8.61 -8.46
C ALA A 266 13.73 -8.98 -8.54
N ALA A 267 13.02 -8.96 -7.40
CA ALA A 267 11.59 -9.27 -7.36
C ALA A 267 10.72 -8.25 -8.11
N VAL A 268 11.08 -6.95 -8.03
CA VAL A 268 10.37 -5.88 -8.75
C VAL A 268 10.63 -5.97 -10.26
N LYS A 269 11.89 -6.20 -10.68
CA LYS A 269 12.28 -6.28 -12.10
C LYS A 269 11.60 -7.46 -12.82
N PHE A 270 11.37 -8.57 -12.12
CA PHE A 270 10.63 -9.73 -12.66
C PHE A 270 9.14 -9.42 -12.93
N HIS A 271 8.47 -8.71 -12.01
CA HIS A 271 7.04 -8.41 -12.14
C HIS A 271 6.75 -7.33 -13.20
N TYR A 272 7.67 -6.36 -13.37
CA TYR A 272 7.58 -5.36 -14.45
C TYR A 272 7.64 -6.03 -15.83
N PHE A 273 8.56 -6.99 -16.02
CA PHE A 273 8.75 -7.67 -17.31
C PHE A 273 7.52 -8.49 -17.74
N GLN A 274 6.86 -9.19 -16.80
CA GLN A 274 5.64 -9.95 -17.10
C GLN A 274 4.44 -9.07 -17.48
N THR A 275 4.42 -7.79 -17.07
CA THR A 275 3.24 -6.92 -17.23
C THR A 275 3.21 -6.20 -18.59
N HIS A 276 4.32 -6.20 -19.34
CA HIS A 276 4.47 -5.42 -20.58
C HIS A 276 4.97 -6.19 -21.82
N TYR A 277 5.08 -7.53 -21.76
CA TYR A 277 5.51 -8.38 -22.89
C TYR A 277 4.48 -9.45 -23.34
N HIS A 278 3.19 -9.20 -23.10
CA HIS A 278 2.10 -10.01 -23.68
C HIS A 278 1.02 -9.14 -24.36
N THR A 279 1.38 -8.66 -25.55
CA THR A 279 0.50 -8.26 -26.66
C THR A 279 1.16 -8.72 -27.95
#